data_AF-A0A525D8B1-F1
#
_entry.id   AF-A0A525D8B1-F1
#
_cell.length_a   1.000
_cell.length_b   1.000
_cell.length_c   1.000
_cell.angle_alpha   90.00
_cell.angle_beta   90.00
_cell.angle_gamma   90.00
#
_symmetry.space_group_name_H-M   'P 1'
#
loop_
_entity.id
_entity.type
_entity.pdbx_description
1 polymer ?
#
loop_
_entity_poly.entity_id
_entity_poly.type
_entity_poly.pdbx_seq_one_letter_code
_entity_poly.pdbx_strand_id
1 'polypeptide(L)'
;MKIKKLFFKMSLAIFGLSLLLTGNVNGAEERNYLLATASTGGTYYPVGVAISTLTKVKLQPKQKIGMSAINSAGSGENIKLLRDNEAQFAILQGLYGYYAWNGVGPLKNDGPQKDLRSVTML
;
A
#
# COMPACT_ATOMS: atom_id res chain seq x y z
N MET A 1 11.99 8.20 58.14
CA MET A 1 10.80 7.62 57.44
C MET A 1 10.04 8.61 56.55
N LYS A 2 10.01 9.92 56.86
CA LYS A 2 9.27 10.94 56.07
C LYS A 2 9.89 11.22 54.67
N ILE A 3 11.23 11.23 54.57
CA ILE A 3 11.95 11.51 53.31
C ILE A 3 11.73 10.41 52.25
N LYS A 4 11.80 9.12 52.64
CA LYS A 4 11.51 8.00 51.71
C LYS A 4 10.07 8.03 51.17
N LYS A 5 9.09 8.45 51.99
CA LYS A 5 7.69 8.64 51.55
C LYS A 5 7.52 9.83 50.60
N LEU A 6 8.36 10.86 50.71
CA LEU A 6 8.34 12.02 49.81
C LEU A 6 8.93 11.66 48.43
N PHE A 7 10.07 10.95 48.39
CA PHE A 7 10.64 10.43 47.14
C PHE A 7 9.72 9.45 46.41
N PHE A 8 8.99 8.62 47.16
CA PHE A 8 8.01 7.69 46.60
C PHE A 8 6.81 8.42 45.96
N LYS A 9 6.28 9.46 46.61
CA LYS A 9 5.20 10.30 46.06
C LYS A 9 5.63 11.08 44.82
N MET A 10 6.86 11.58 44.81
CA MET A 10 7.42 12.32 43.67
C MET A 10 7.62 11.42 42.45
N SER A 11 8.10 10.18 42.66
CA SER A 11 8.22 9.19 41.58
C SER A 11 6.86 8.79 41.00
N LEU A 12 5.84 8.67 41.85
CA LEU A 12 4.47 8.35 41.42
C LEU A 12 3.83 9.49 40.62
N ALA A 13 4.13 10.75 40.96
CA ALA A 13 3.68 11.92 40.21
C ALA A 13 4.36 12.03 38.82
N ILE A 14 5.64 11.69 38.72
CA ILE A 14 6.39 11.69 37.45
C ILE A 14 5.90 10.56 36.53
N PHE A 15 5.58 9.39 37.09
CA PHE A 15 4.99 8.27 36.35
C PHE A 15 3.55 8.56 35.88
N GLY A 16 2.75 9.26 36.70
CA GLY A 16 1.41 9.71 36.31
C GLY A 16 1.42 10.77 35.21
N LEU A 17 2.42 11.65 35.19
CA LEU A 17 2.55 12.69 34.16
C LEU A 17 3.05 12.16 32.81
N SER A 18 3.86 11.10 32.82
CA SER A 18 4.34 10.44 31.59
C SER A 18 3.25 9.62 30.89
N LEU A 19 2.26 9.12 31.62
CA LEU A 19 1.08 8.44 31.06
C LEU A 19 0.09 9.40 30.37
N LEU A 20 0.11 10.68 30.72
CA LEU A 20 -0.75 11.72 30.11
C LEU A 20 -0.18 12.30 28.81
N LEU A 21 1.09 12.02 28.49
CA LEU A 21 1.76 12.50 27.27
C LEU A 21 1.69 11.51 26.10
N THR A 22 1.17 10.29 26.30
CA THR A 22 0.82 9.39 25.20
C THR A 22 -0.52 9.80 24.58
N GLY A 23 -0.60 11.04 24.11
CA GLY A 23 -1.70 11.46 23.26
C GLY A 23 -1.64 10.64 21.97
N ASN A 24 -2.69 9.86 21.72
CA ASN A 24 -2.87 9.19 20.43
C ASN A 24 -2.88 10.26 19.34
N VAL A 25 -1.78 10.41 18.61
CA VAL A 25 -1.73 11.16 17.36
C VAL A 25 -2.58 10.40 16.35
N ASN A 26 -3.89 10.65 16.41
CA ASN A 26 -4.92 10.09 15.53
C ASN A 26 -4.93 10.82 14.18
N GLY A 27 -3.75 11.02 13.60
CA GLY A 27 -3.60 11.45 12.22
C GLY A 27 -3.65 10.22 11.33
N ALA A 28 -4.48 10.22 10.29
CA ALA A 28 -4.42 9.17 9.28
C ALA A 28 -3.00 9.14 8.69
N GLU A 29 -2.29 8.02 8.89
CA GLU A 29 -0.95 7.82 8.36
C GLU A 29 -0.98 7.94 6.83
N GLU A 30 0.01 8.64 6.29
CA GLU A 30 0.15 8.78 4.84
C GLU A 30 0.55 7.45 4.22
N ARG A 31 -0.33 6.92 3.37
CA ARG A 31 -0.14 5.65 2.67
C ARG A 31 0.25 5.92 1.24
N ASN A 32 1.37 5.35 0.80
CA ASN A 32 1.86 5.44 -0.57
C ASN A 32 1.82 4.07 -1.22
N TYR A 33 1.22 3.98 -2.41
CA TYR A 33 1.04 2.74 -3.14
C TYR A 33 1.75 2.75 -4.49
N LEU A 34 2.16 1.58 -4.96
CA LEU A 34 2.67 1.42 -6.31
C LEU A 34 1.62 0.79 -7.24
N LEU A 35 1.49 1.37 -8.44
CA LEU A 35 0.64 0.90 -9.53
C LEU A 35 1.52 0.37 -10.67
N ALA A 36 1.57 -0.95 -10.83
CA ALA A 36 2.28 -1.60 -11.92
C ALA A 36 1.51 -1.47 -13.24
N THR A 37 2.21 -1.14 -14.33
CA THR A 37 1.59 -0.74 -15.60
C THR A 37 2.08 -1.56 -16.80
N ALA A 38 2.91 -0.97 -17.66
CA ALA A 38 3.56 -1.58 -18.82
C ALA A 38 4.84 -0.79 -19.12
N SER A 39 5.46 -1.05 -20.28
CA SER A 39 6.60 -0.26 -20.74
C SER A 39 6.15 1.17 -21.01
N THR A 40 7.11 2.11 -21.07
CA THR A 40 6.81 3.53 -21.34
C THR A 40 6.14 3.76 -22.70
N GLY A 41 6.33 2.85 -23.66
CA GLY A 41 5.64 2.84 -24.95
C GLY A 41 4.31 2.06 -24.98
N GLY A 42 3.96 1.35 -23.90
CA GLY A 42 2.72 0.61 -23.78
C GLY A 42 1.57 1.48 -23.26
N THR A 43 0.33 1.17 -23.65
CA THR A 43 -0.85 1.98 -23.30
C THR A 43 -1.07 2.13 -21.80
N TYR A 44 -0.70 1.13 -20.99
CA TYR A 44 -0.99 1.15 -19.56
C TYR A 44 -0.13 2.17 -18.79
N TYR A 45 1.07 2.50 -19.28
CA TYR A 45 1.94 3.44 -18.59
C TYR A 45 1.36 4.87 -18.51
N PRO A 46 0.98 5.54 -19.61
CA PRO A 46 0.37 6.87 -19.53
C PRO A 46 -0.98 6.87 -18.80
N VAL A 47 -1.75 5.77 -18.88
CA VAL A 47 -2.99 5.60 -18.10
C VAL A 47 -2.69 5.55 -16.60
N GLY A 48 -1.69 4.77 -16.18
CA GLY A 48 -1.27 4.69 -14.79
C GLY A 48 -0.74 6.02 -14.25
N VAL A 49 0.03 6.77 -15.07
CA VAL A 49 0.50 8.12 -14.72
C VAL A 49 -0.68 9.06 -14.46
N ALA A 50 -1.73 9.01 -15.29
CA ALA A 50 -2.94 9.81 -15.09
C ALA A 50 -3.67 9.43 -13.78
N ILE A 51 -3.79 8.13 -13.48
CA ILE A 51 -4.40 7.63 -12.22
C ILE A 51 -3.60 8.09 -11.00
N SER A 52 -2.28 7.95 -11.03
CA SER A 52 -1.37 8.41 -9.97
C SER A 52 -1.50 9.92 -9.75
N THR A 53 -1.56 10.70 -10.83
CA THR A 53 -1.76 12.16 -10.78
C THR A 53 -3.10 12.53 -10.14
N LEU A 54 -4.19 11.89 -10.55
CA LEU A 54 -5.51 12.13 -9.96
C LEU A 54 -5.54 11.73 -8.48
N THR A 55 -4.90 10.63 -8.11
CA THR A 55 -4.79 10.17 -6.72
C THR A 55 -4.06 11.22 -5.87
N LYS A 56 -2.92 11.73 -6.36
CA LYS A 56 -2.17 12.82 -5.72
C LYS A 56 -3.00 14.09 -5.55
N VAL A 57 -3.79 14.49 -6.54
CA VAL A 57 -4.56 15.74 -6.49
C VAL A 57 -5.84 15.59 -5.65
N LYS A 58 -6.49 14.43 -5.68
CA LYS A 58 -7.84 14.24 -5.10
C LYS A 58 -7.83 13.52 -3.76
N LEU A 59 -6.97 12.52 -3.58
CA LEU A 59 -6.99 11.65 -2.40
C LEU A 59 -5.88 11.98 -1.41
N GLN A 60 -4.66 12.28 -1.87
CA GLN A 60 -3.54 12.55 -0.96
C GLN A 60 -3.79 13.70 0.04
N PRO A 61 -4.37 14.86 -0.33
CA PRO A 61 -4.52 15.98 0.60
C PRO A 61 -5.50 15.70 1.73
N LYS A 62 -6.62 15.03 1.43
CA LYS A 62 -7.75 14.82 2.35
C LYS A 62 -7.76 13.44 3.00
N GLN A 63 -7.38 12.41 2.24
CA GLN A 63 -7.45 11.01 2.66
C GLN A 63 -6.07 10.40 2.94
N LYS A 64 -4.99 11.16 2.70
CA LYS A 64 -3.61 10.71 2.95
C LYS A 64 -3.26 9.45 2.15
N ILE A 65 -3.78 9.36 0.93
CA ILE A 65 -3.52 8.27 -0.02
C ILE A 65 -2.74 8.82 -1.21
N GLY A 66 -1.46 8.45 -1.31
CA GLY A 66 -0.59 8.68 -2.46
C GLY A 66 -0.46 7.42 -3.32
N MET A 67 -0.09 7.61 -4.58
CA MET A 67 0.16 6.52 -5.53
C MET A 67 1.20 6.95 -6.56
N SER A 68 2.10 6.04 -6.93
CA SER A 68 3.06 6.20 -8.02
C SER A 68 2.89 5.10 -9.06
N ALA A 69 2.88 5.47 -10.33
CA ALA A 69 2.92 4.51 -11.43
C ALA A 69 4.36 4.04 -11.67
N ILE A 70 4.55 2.73 -11.87
CA ILE A 70 5.84 2.12 -12.22
C ILE A 70 5.70 1.41 -13.57
N ASN A 71 6.78 1.43 -14.35
CA ASN A 71 6.87 0.67 -15.59
C ASN A 71 7.13 -0.82 -15.33
N SER A 72 6.72 -1.67 -16.27
CA SER A 72 6.92 -3.11 -16.24
C SER A 72 6.92 -3.69 -17.66
N ALA A 73 7.10 -4.99 -17.81
CA ALA A 73 6.92 -5.76 -19.04
C ALA A 73 5.45 -6.06 -19.36
N GLY A 74 4.51 -5.74 -18.46
CA GLY A 74 3.07 -5.93 -18.63
C GLY A 74 2.45 -6.97 -17.69
N SER A 75 1.27 -7.49 -18.05
CA SER A 75 0.38 -8.21 -17.13
C SER A 75 1.02 -9.40 -16.39
N GLY A 76 1.89 -10.18 -17.05
CA GLY A 76 2.56 -11.31 -16.42
C GLY A 76 3.49 -10.89 -15.27
N GLU A 77 4.33 -9.87 -15.51
CA GLU A 77 5.19 -9.31 -14.47
C GLU A 77 4.37 -8.58 -13.40
N ASN A 78 3.33 -7.85 -13.78
CA ASN A 78 2.45 -7.17 -12.84
C ASN A 78 1.82 -8.14 -11.82
N ILE A 79 1.44 -9.34 -12.25
CA ILE A 79 0.89 -10.37 -11.36
C ILE A 79 1.97 -10.86 -10.37
N LYS A 80 3.20 -11.03 -10.84
CA LYS A 80 4.33 -11.36 -9.96
C LYS A 80 4.56 -10.25 -8.94
N LEU A 81 4.62 -8.98 -9.35
CA LEU A 81 4.79 -7.84 -8.45
C LEU A 81 3.67 -7.75 -7.39
N LEU A 82 2.43 -8.05 -7.77
CA LEU A 82 1.31 -8.15 -6.83
C LEU A 82 1.48 -9.32 -5.84
N ARG A 83 1.97 -10.47 -6.32
CA ARG A 83 2.16 -11.68 -5.51
C ARG A 83 3.27 -11.50 -4.49
N ASP A 84 4.37 -10.89 -4.92
CA ASP A 84 5.55 -10.64 -4.10
C ASP A 84 5.39 -9.38 -3.23
N ASN A 85 4.22 -8.71 -3.35
CA ASN A 85 3.88 -7.45 -2.67
C ASN A 85 4.86 -6.30 -2.94
N GLU A 86 5.53 -6.34 -4.10
CA GLU A 86 6.37 -5.25 -4.60
C GLU A 86 5.52 -4.12 -5.23
N ALA A 87 4.28 -4.43 -5.62
CA ALA A 87 3.27 -3.44 -5.97
C ALA A 87 1.93 -3.78 -5.32
N GLN A 88 1.12 -2.76 -4.99
CA GLN A 88 -0.18 -2.94 -4.33
C GLN A 88 -1.34 -2.91 -5.33
N PHE A 89 -1.11 -2.34 -6.51
CA PHE A 89 -2.07 -2.27 -7.59
C PHE A 89 -1.41 -2.61 -8.92
N ALA A 90 -2.20 -3.12 -9.86
CA ALA A 90 -1.78 -3.28 -11.24
C ALA A 90 -2.90 -3.03 -12.24
N ILE A 91 -2.50 -2.66 -13.45
CA ILE A 91 -3.32 -2.71 -14.66
C ILE A 91 -3.05 -4.06 -15.34
N LEU A 92 -4.11 -4.82 -15.64
CA LEU A 92 -3.99 -6.16 -16.23
C LEU A 92 -4.89 -6.30 -17.45
N GLN A 93 -4.51 -7.18 -18.37
CA GLN A 93 -5.45 -7.73 -19.34
C GLN A 93 -6.38 -8.75 -18.65
N GLY A 94 -7.63 -8.82 -19.06
CA GLY A 94 -8.62 -9.75 -18.49
C GLY A 94 -8.15 -11.22 -18.50
N LEU A 95 -7.51 -11.65 -19.59
CA LEU A 95 -6.96 -13.01 -19.73
C LEU A 95 -5.90 -13.34 -18.67
N TYR A 96 -5.03 -12.40 -18.36
CA TYR A 96 -3.98 -12.59 -17.37
C TYR A 96 -4.54 -12.65 -15.95
N GLY A 97 -5.58 -11.87 -15.65
CA GLY A 97 -6.26 -12.03 -14.38
C GLY A 97 -7.06 -13.34 -14.27
N TYR A 98 -7.61 -13.88 -15.37
CA TYR A 98 -8.16 -15.24 -15.39
C TYR A 98 -7.08 -16.28 -15.10
N TYR A 99 -5.91 -16.17 -15.72
CA TYR A 99 -4.77 -17.06 -15.47
C TYR A 99 -4.30 -17.00 -14.02
N ALA A 100 -4.15 -15.79 -13.46
CA ALA A 100 -3.73 -15.63 -12.07
C ALA A 100 -4.77 -16.16 -11.09
N TRP A 101 -6.05 -15.83 -11.31
CA TRP A 101 -7.12 -16.28 -10.43
C TRP A 101 -7.20 -17.80 -10.35
N ASN A 102 -7.05 -18.49 -11.49
CA ASN A 102 -7.20 -19.94 -11.55
C ASN A 102 -5.88 -20.70 -11.43
N GLY A 103 -4.73 -20.03 -11.50
CA GLY A 103 -3.41 -20.68 -11.50
C GLY A 103 -3.21 -21.55 -12.73
N VAL A 104 -3.56 -21.04 -13.92
CA VAL A 104 -3.51 -21.78 -15.18
C VAL A 104 -2.72 -21.02 -16.25
N GLY A 105 -2.49 -21.67 -17.39
CA GLY A 105 -1.76 -21.06 -18.50
C GLY A 105 -0.31 -20.74 -18.11
N PRO A 106 0.21 -19.55 -18.46
CA PRO A 106 1.58 -19.13 -18.13
C PRO A 106 1.89 -19.10 -16.62
N LEU A 107 0.87 -19.03 -15.76
CA LEU A 107 1.02 -18.94 -14.30
C LEU A 107 0.79 -20.27 -13.58
N LYS A 108 0.74 -21.39 -14.32
CA LYS A 108 0.48 -22.71 -13.75
C LYS A 108 1.48 -23.11 -12.66
N ASN A 109 2.75 -22.77 -12.86
CA ASN A 109 3.82 -23.09 -11.91
C ASN A 109 3.75 -22.22 -10.64
N ASP A 110 3.22 -21.00 -10.76
CA ASP A 110 3.04 -20.10 -9.62
C ASP A 110 1.76 -20.47 -8.85
N GLY A 111 0.75 -21.01 -9.53
CA GLY A 111 -0.52 -21.40 -8.94
C GLY A 111 -1.49 -20.22 -8.70
N PRO A 112 -2.68 -20.50 -8.14
CA PRO A 112 -3.75 -19.51 -8.02
C PRO A 112 -3.41 -18.36 -7.07
N GLN A 113 -3.80 -17.13 -7.43
CA GLN A 113 -3.71 -15.92 -6.61
C GLN A 113 -5.10 -15.33 -6.41
N LYS A 114 -5.73 -15.66 -5.28
CA LYS A 114 -7.15 -15.34 -5.00
C LYS A 114 -7.39 -13.97 -4.37
N ASP A 115 -6.35 -13.34 -3.84
CA ASP A 115 -6.46 -12.02 -3.20
C ASP A 115 -6.05 -10.85 -4.12
N LEU A 116 -6.15 -11.07 -5.44
CA LEU A 116 -5.70 -10.11 -6.44
C LEU A 116 -6.50 -8.79 -6.38
N ARG A 117 -5.80 -7.65 -6.36
CA ARG A 117 -6.39 -6.30 -6.40
C ARG A 117 -6.00 -5.61 -7.70
N SER A 118 -6.86 -5.71 -8.72
CA SER A 118 -6.66 -5.06 -10.04
C SER A 118 -7.48 -3.77 -10.16
N VAL A 119 -6.90 -2.72 -10.74
CA VAL A 119 -7.60 -1.43 -10.94
C VAL A 119 -8.45 -1.44 -12.21
N THR A 120 -8.02 -2.14 -13.24
CA THR A 120 -8.79 -2.36 -14.46
C THR A 120 -8.38 -3.65 -15.15
N MET A 121 -9.34 -4.29 -15.79
CA MET A 121 -9.16 -5.39 -16.73
C MET A 121 -9.67 -4.91 -18.09
N LEU A 122 -8.78 -4.82 -19.07
CA LEU A 122 -9.12 -4.55 -20.47
C LEU A 122 -9.12 -5.86 -21.28
#